data_AF-A0AAD6JSX7-F1
#
_entry.id   AF-A0AAD6JSX7-F1
#
_cell.length_a   1.000
_cell.length_b   1.000
_cell.length_c   1.000
_cell.angle_alpha   90.00
_cell.angle_beta   90.00
_cell.angle_gamma   90.00
#
_symmetry.space_group_name_H-M   'P 1'
#
loop_
_entity.id
_entity.type
_entity.pdbx_description
1 polymer ?
#
loop_
_entity_poly.entity_id
_entity_poly.type
_entity_poly.pdbx_seq_one_letter_code
_entity_poly.pdbx_strand_id
1 'polypeptide(L)'
;MQNTIERYRIDAKQGYTDRIDEELYKEQLRYESENMARKIEIIKMSQRKLLGKDLDPCSSEELQEISRQLEISLNNIRARKDWLFKEQIEQLQAKERLLLEENARLRKQCDAQPWLQISTQPNQAVAYLSSCSKSSDVGD
;
A
#
# COMPACT_ATOMS: atom_id res chain seq x y z
N MET A 1 -17.17 8.09 72.33
CA MET A 1 -15.99 8.96 72.17
C MET A 1 -14.81 8.21 71.56
N GLN A 2 -14.45 7.01 72.09
CA GLN A 2 -13.36 6.19 71.56
C GLN A 2 -13.49 5.85 70.06
N ASN A 3 -14.70 5.46 69.60
CA ASN A 3 -14.96 5.13 68.20
C ASN A 3 -14.71 6.31 67.24
N THR A 4 -14.88 7.54 67.71
CA THR A 4 -14.64 8.75 66.90
C THR A 4 -13.14 8.97 66.73
N ILE A 5 -12.35 8.77 67.80
CA ILE A 5 -10.88 8.89 67.77
C ILE A 5 -10.27 7.82 66.88
N GLU A 6 -10.75 6.57 66.97
CA GLU A 6 -10.26 5.48 66.12
C GLU A 6 -10.56 5.71 64.64
N ARG A 7 -11.73 6.26 64.30
CA ARG A 7 -12.05 6.61 62.91
C ARG A 7 -11.08 7.64 62.33
N TYR A 8 -10.77 8.72 63.07
CA TYR A 8 -9.77 9.70 62.62
C TYR A 8 -8.36 9.12 62.53
N ARG A 9 -7.98 8.15 63.38
CA ARG A 9 -6.69 7.46 63.28
C ARG A 9 -6.60 6.58 62.03
N ILE A 10 -7.68 5.91 61.68
CA ILE A 10 -7.76 5.10 60.46
C ILE A 10 -7.68 6.03 59.23
N ASP A 11 -8.48 7.10 59.20
CA ASP A 11 -8.51 8.04 58.07
C ASP A 11 -7.15 8.75 57.87
N ALA A 12 -6.46 9.12 58.96
CA ALA A 12 -5.13 9.72 58.89
C ALA A 12 -4.05 8.74 58.39
N LYS A 13 -4.15 7.45 58.77
CA LYS A 13 -3.25 6.41 58.25
C LYS A 13 -3.54 6.10 56.79
N GLN A 14 -4.81 6.04 56.39
CA GLN A 14 -5.24 5.78 55.03
C GLN A 14 -4.79 6.91 54.07
N GLY A 15 -4.93 8.18 54.47
CA GLY A 15 -4.43 9.29 53.67
C GLY A 15 -2.89 9.32 53.54
N TYR A 16 -2.17 8.71 54.48
CA TYR A 16 -0.72 8.54 54.39
C TYR A 16 -0.33 7.39 53.45
N THR A 17 -1.05 6.26 53.50
CA THR A 17 -0.83 5.13 52.57
C THR A 17 -1.16 5.50 51.13
N ASP A 18 -2.27 6.22 50.89
CA ASP A 18 -2.66 6.65 49.54
C ASP A 18 -1.61 7.59 48.92
N ARG A 19 -1.00 8.48 49.73
CA ARG A 19 0.09 9.36 49.27
C ARG A 19 1.36 8.58 48.92
N ILE A 20 1.71 7.58 49.71
CA ILE A 20 2.86 6.70 49.42
C ILE A 20 2.60 5.91 48.15
N ASP A 21 1.39 5.37 47.96
CA ASP A 21 1.01 4.63 46.76
C ASP A 21 1.04 5.53 45.51
N GLU A 22 0.58 6.78 45.62
CA GLU A 22 0.70 7.78 44.54
C GLU A 22 2.16 8.12 44.20
N GLU A 23 3.03 8.27 45.21
CA GLU A 23 4.46 8.53 45.01
C GLU A 23 5.17 7.33 44.35
N LEU A 24 4.88 6.11 44.82
CA LEU A 24 5.39 4.88 44.22
C LEU A 24 4.94 4.72 42.76
N TYR A 25 3.67 5.00 42.48
CA TYR A 25 3.13 4.92 41.12
C TYR A 25 3.80 5.95 40.19
N LYS A 26 4.03 7.18 40.66
CA LYS A 26 4.76 8.21 39.90
C LYS A 26 6.21 7.78 39.63
N GLU A 27 6.87 7.19 40.62
CA GLU A 27 8.25 6.70 40.44
C GLU A 27 8.31 5.52 39.45
N GLN A 28 7.35 4.60 39.52
CA GLN A 28 7.22 3.52 38.54
C GLN A 28 7.03 4.07 37.12
N LEU A 29 6.12 5.05 36.93
CA LEU A 29 5.91 5.68 35.62
C LEU A 29 7.16 6.38 35.10
N ARG A 30 7.93 7.04 35.97
CA ARG A 30 9.21 7.65 35.61
C ARG A 30 10.20 6.60 35.12
N TYR A 31 10.36 5.52 35.87
CA TYR A 31 11.23 4.41 35.48
C TYR A 31 10.82 3.78 34.15
N GLU A 32 9.51 3.56 33.93
CA GLU A 32 8.99 3.03 32.68
C GLU A 32 9.26 3.99 31.50
N SER A 33 9.07 5.29 31.71
CA SER A 33 9.37 6.33 30.72
C SER A 33 10.85 6.35 30.34
N GLU A 34 11.75 6.32 31.33
CA GLU A 34 13.20 6.28 31.10
C GLU A 34 13.64 4.99 30.39
N ASN A 35 13.02 3.85 30.74
CA ASN A 35 13.26 2.59 30.05
C ASN A 35 12.81 2.66 28.59
N MET A 36 11.64 3.25 28.33
CA MET A 36 11.14 3.46 26.96
C MET A 36 12.07 4.36 26.16
N ALA A 37 12.52 5.47 26.74
CA ALA A 37 13.46 6.40 26.11
C ALA A 37 14.77 5.71 25.72
N ARG A 38 15.33 4.87 26.61
CA ARG A 38 16.51 4.06 26.32
C ARG A 38 16.30 3.09 25.16
N LYS A 39 15.17 2.38 25.13
CA LYS A 39 14.82 1.47 24.03
C LYS A 39 14.73 2.20 22.69
N ILE A 40 14.10 3.36 22.67
CA ILE A 40 14.00 4.21 21.47
C ILE A 40 15.40 4.60 20.99
N GLU A 41 16.29 4.99 21.88
CA GLU A 41 17.65 5.39 21.50
C GLU A 41 18.43 4.22 20.91
N ILE A 42 18.35 3.03 21.52
CA ILE A 42 18.99 1.80 20.99
C ILE A 42 18.48 1.50 19.56
N ILE A 43 17.16 1.60 19.34
CA ILE A 43 16.57 1.37 18.02
C ILE A 43 17.07 2.42 17.01
N LYS A 44 17.10 3.70 17.39
CA LYS A 44 17.59 4.77 16.51
C LYS A 44 19.08 4.60 16.17
N MET A 45 19.90 4.23 17.15
CA MET A 45 21.32 3.93 16.92
C MET A 45 21.48 2.75 15.95
N SER A 46 20.74 1.67 16.16
CA SER A 46 20.74 0.51 15.26
C SER A 46 20.32 0.90 13.83
N GLN A 47 19.25 1.70 13.70
CA GLN A 47 18.80 2.21 12.41
C GLN A 47 19.88 3.05 11.70
N ARG A 48 20.57 3.95 12.44
CA ARG A 48 21.67 4.75 11.88
C ARG A 48 22.79 3.85 11.36
N LYS A 49 23.20 2.84 12.13
CA LYS A 49 24.20 1.85 11.72
C LYS A 49 23.78 1.08 10.46
N LEU A 50 22.55 0.58 10.39
CA LEU A 50 22.01 -0.09 9.19
C LEU A 50 21.95 0.84 7.96
N LEU A 51 21.83 2.14 8.17
CA LEU A 51 21.90 3.16 7.11
C LEU A 51 23.34 3.60 6.76
N GLY A 52 24.35 2.96 7.34
CA GLY A 52 25.76 3.28 7.11
C GLY A 52 26.25 4.54 7.82
N LYS A 53 25.56 4.99 8.88
CA LYS A 53 25.94 6.17 9.68
C LYS A 53 26.50 5.73 11.04
N ASP A 54 27.35 6.57 11.63
CA ASP A 54 27.94 6.38 12.96
C ASP A 54 28.63 5.00 13.12
N LEU A 55 29.40 4.61 12.10
CA LEU A 55 30.10 3.34 12.03
C LEU A 55 31.52 3.40 12.63
N ASP A 56 32.08 4.58 12.84
CA ASP A 56 33.42 4.78 13.41
C ASP A 56 33.68 3.99 14.71
N PRO A 57 32.72 3.85 15.66
CA PRO A 57 32.92 3.06 16.86
C PRO A 57 32.64 1.55 16.68
N CYS A 58 32.19 1.09 15.51
CA CYS A 58 31.87 -0.31 15.29
C CYS A 58 33.12 -1.17 15.13
N SER A 59 33.11 -2.32 15.80
CA SER A 59 34.10 -3.37 15.59
C SER A 59 33.92 -4.05 14.22
N SER A 60 34.98 -4.73 13.76
CA SER A 60 34.93 -5.49 12.50
C SER A 60 33.82 -6.56 12.51
N GLU A 61 33.58 -7.21 13.66
CA GLU A 61 32.53 -8.21 13.81
C GLU A 61 31.13 -7.59 13.67
N GLU A 62 30.88 -6.45 14.33
CA GLU A 62 29.61 -5.74 14.20
C GLU A 62 29.35 -5.28 12.76
N LEU A 63 30.38 -4.80 12.06
CA LEU A 63 30.27 -4.39 10.66
C LEU A 63 29.95 -5.57 9.74
N GLN A 64 30.57 -6.74 9.98
CA GLN A 64 30.26 -7.97 9.25
C GLN A 64 28.82 -8.41 9.48
N GLU A 65 28.33 -8.36 10.71
CA GLU A 65 26.94 -8.72 11.02
C GLU A 65 25.95 -7.74 10.38
N ILE A 66 26.21 -6.43 10.42
CA ILE A 66 25.40 -5.41 9.72
C ILE A 66 25.34 -5.71 8.21
N SER A 67 26.50 -5.99 7.60
CA SER A 67 26.58 -6.31 6.17
C SER A 67 25.76 -7.56 5.83
N ARG A 68 25.90 -8.62 6.63
CA ARG A 68 25.17 -9.88 6.46
C ARG A 68 23.66 -9.67 6.58
N GLN A 69 23.20 -8.89 7.56
CA GLN A 69 21.78 -8.56 7.73
C GLN A 69 21.23 -7.79 6.52
N LEU A 70 21.98 -6.82 6.02
CA LEU A 70 21.58 -6.05 4.83
C LEU A 70 21.52 -6.92 3.59
N GLU A 71 22.48 -7.81 3.39
CA GLU A 71 22.51 -8.74 2.25
C GLU A 71 21.29 -9.67 2.24
N ILE A 72 20.99 -10.31 3.39
CA ILE A 72 19.83 -11.21 3.53
C ILE A 72 18.53 -10.44 3.26
N SER A 73 18.37 -9.27 3.89
CA SER A 73 17.17 -8.45 3.73
C SER A 73 16.97 -8.01 2.28
N LEU A 74 18.05 -7.57 1.62
CA LEU A 74 18.02 -7.17 0.22
C LEU A 74 17.65 -8.32 -0.71
N ASN A 75 18.20 -9.51 -0.47
CA ASN A 75 17.86 -10.72 -1.25
C ASN A 75 16.38 -11.08 -1.08
N ASN A 76 15.84 -11.02 0.14
CA ASN A 76 14.42 -11.27 0.39
C ASN A 76 13.52 -10.24 -0.31
N ILE A 77 13.89 -8.96 -0.28
CA ILE A 77 13.15 -7.88 -0.97
C ILE A 77 13.15 -8.12 -2.48
N ARG A 78 14.30 -8.45 -3.07
CA ARG A 78 14.42 -8.74 -4.51
C ARG A 78 13.57 -9.94 -4.90
N ALA A 79 13.72 -11.05 -4.19
CA ALA A 79 12.93 -12.27 -4.45
C ALA A 79 11.42 -12.00 -4.38
N ARG A 80 10.96 -11.20 -3.40
CA ARG A 80 9.55 -10.83 -3.29
C ARG A 80 9.09 -9.94 -4.45
N LYS A 81 9.91 -8.96 -4.85
CA LYS A 81 9.62 -8.10 -6.01
C LYS A 81 9.54 -8.91 -7.30
N ASP A 82 10.49 -9.81 -7.53
CA ASP A 82 10.55 -10.65 -8.73
C ASP A 82 9.31 -11.54 -8.82
N TRP A 83 8.90 -12.14 -7.70
CA TRP A 83 7.67 -12.92 -7.64
C TRP A 83 6.42 -12.08 -7.99
N LEU A 84 6.30 -10.88 -7.40
CA LEU A 84 5.16 -9.98 -7.65
C LEU A 84 5.12 -9.51 -9.11
N PHE A 85 6.26 -9.13 -9.67
CA PHE A 85 6.32 -8.70 -11.06
C PHE A 85 6.03 -9.83 -12.03
N LYS A 86 6.49 -11.05 -11.74
CA LYS A 86 6.14 -12.22 -12.54
C LYS A 86 4.63 -12.45 -12.56
N GLU A 87 3.99 -12.43 -11.38
CA GLU A 87 2.52 -12.56 -11.27
C GLU A 87 1.81 -11.46 -12.08
N GLN A 88 2.25 -10.21 -11.96
CA GLN A 88 1.65 -9.10 -12.70
C GLN A 88 1.83 -9.20 -14.22
N ILE A 89 3.00 -9.65 -14.68
CA ILE A 89 3.27 -9.89 -16.10
C ILE A 89 2.33 -10.99 -16.63
N GLU A 90 2.19 -12.10 -15.91
CA GLU A 90 1.32 -13.21 -16.30
C GLU A 90 -0.15 -12.77 -16.41
N GLN A 91 -0.63 -11.97 -15.45
CA GLN A 91 -1.98 -11.39 -15.48
C GLN A 91 -2.18 -10.47 -16.69
N LEU A 92 -1.20 -9.60 -16.99
CA LEU A 92 -1.28 -8.69 -18.14
C LEU A 92 -1.26 -9.44 -19.47
N GLN A 93 -0.43 -10.46 -19.61
CA GLN A 93 -0.39 -11.32 -20.80
C GLN A 93 -1.70 -12.08 -20.99
N ALA A 94 -2.33 -12.56 -19.91
CA ALA A 94 -3.65 -13.18 -20.00
C ALA A 94 -4.72 -12.20 -20.48
N LYS A 95 -4.71 -10.98 -19.93
CA LYS A 95 -5.62 -9.91 -20.36
C LYS A 95 -5.41 -9.51 -21.82
N GLU A 96 -4.16 -9.39 -22.25
CA GLU A 96 -3.82 -9.11 -23.65
C GLU A 96 -4.42 -10.16 -24.59
N ARG A 97 -4.22 -11.45 -24.29
CA ARG A 97 -4.79 -12.54 -25.10
C ARG A 97 -6.31 -12.45 -25.21
N LEU A 98 -7.01 -12.24 -24.09
CA LEU A 98 -8.47 -12.10 -24.07
C LEU A 98 -8.94 -10.91 -24.91
N LEU A 99 -8.26 -9.76 -24.81
CA LEU A 99 -8.60 -8.58 -25.58
C LEU A 99 -8.31 -8.75 -27.08
N LEU A 100 -7.26 -9.48 -27.44
CA LEU A 100 -6.96 -9.78 -28.85
C LEU A 100 -8.02 -10.71 -29.46
N GLU A 101 -8.44 -11.73 -28.72
CA GLU A 101 -9.51 -12.65 -29.15
C GLU A 101 -10.84 -11.90 -29.33
N GLU A 102 -11.21 -11.08 -28.35
CA GLU A 102 -12.44 -10.29 -28.40
C GLU A 102 -12.41 -9.26 -29.55
N ASN A 103 -11.28 -8.56 -29.74
CA ASN A 103 -11.12 -7.64 -30.88
C ASN A 103 -11.24 -8.37 -32.22
N ALA A 104 -10.65 -9.56 -32.35
CA ALA A 104 -10.76 -10.37 -33.57
C ALA A 104 -12.21 -10.80 -33.82
N ARG A 105 -12.95 -11.18 -32.77
CA ARG A 105 -14.37 -11.51 -32.82
C ARG A 105 -15.21 -10.32 -33.30
N LEU A 106 -14.99 -9.14 -32.71
CA LEU A 106 -15.70 -7.91 -33.06
C LEU A 106 -15.41 -7.47 -34.50
N ARG A 107 -14.15 -7.52 -34.95
CA ARG A 107 -13.78 -7.19 -36.34
C ARG A 107 -14.52 -8.08 -37.34
N LYS A 108 -14.57 -9.39 -37.11
CA LYS A 108 -15.34 -10.32 -37.94
C LYS A 108 -16.83 -9.98 -37.98
N GLN A 109 -17.41 -9.54 -36.86
CA GLN A 109 -18.82 -9.12 -36.81
C GLN A 109 -19.07 -7.83 -37.58
N CYS A 110 -18.18 -6.84 -37.47
CA CYS A 110 -18.26 -5.60 -38.26
C CYS A 110 -18.12 -5.87 -39.75
N ASP A 111 -17.17 -6.72 -40.15
CA ASP A 111 -16.94 -7.07 -41.56
C ASP A 111 -18.13 -7.86 -42.15
N ALA A 112 -18.85 -8.62 -41.31
CA ALA A 112 -20.04 -9.38 -41.70
C ALA A 112 -21.33 -8.55 -41.77
N GLN A 113 -21.30 -7.25 -41.42
CA GLN A 113 -22.44 -6.35 -41.57
C GLN A 113 -22.27 -5.44 -42.80
N PRO A 114 -22.98 -5.71 -43.93
CA PRO A 114 -22.79 -4.99 -45.19
C PRO A 114 -23.10 -3.49 -45.12
N TRP A 115 -23.98 -3.06 -44.21
CA TRP A 115 -24.41 -1.67 -44.11
C TRP A 115 -23.40 -0.75 -43.40
N LEU A 116 -22.41 -1.30 -42.69
CA LEU A 116 -21.28 -0.52 -42.14
C LEU A 116 -20.18 -0.26 -43.18
N GLN A 117 -20.10 -1.10 -44.23
CA GLN A 117 -19.14 -0.94 -45.34
C GLN A 117 -19.50 0.23 -46.29
N ILE A 118 -20.73 0.74 -46.23
CA ILE A 118 -21.20 1.88 -47.05
C ILE A 118 -20.47 3.17 -46.69
N SER A 119 -20.02 3.34 -45.43
CA SER A 119 -19.33 4.57 -45.00
C SER A 119 -17.85 4.65 -45.38
N THR A 120 -17.25 3.54 -45.83
CA THR A 120 -15.80 3.45 -46.13
C THR A 120 -15.49 3.40 -47.63
N GLN A 121 -16.49 3.44 -48.50
CA GLN A 121 -16.29 3.60 -49.95
C GLN A 121 -16.93 4.90 -50.47
N PRO A 122 -16.13 5.89 -50.92
CA PRO A 122 -16.67 7.15 -51.45
C PRO A 122 -17.53 6.97 -52.72
N ASN A 123 -17.46 5.80 -53.38
CA ASN A 123 -18.10 5.57 -54.68
C ASN A 123 -19.45 4.83 -54.65
N GLN A 124 -19.99 4.43 -53.48
CA GLN A 124 -21.32 3.80 -53.41
C GLN A 124 -22.45 4.79 -53.06
N ALA A 125 -22.13 5.93 -52.43
CA ALA A 125 -23.12 6.98 -52.14
C ALA A 125 -23.70 7.64 -53.41
N VAL A 126 -22.94 7.66 -54.52
CA VAL A 126 -23.34 8.31 -55.78
C VAL A 126 -24.47 7.56 -56.48
N ALA A 127 -24.53 6.22 -56.35
CA ALA A 127 -25.57 5.41 -56.97
C ALA A 127 -26.94 5.57 -56.28
N TYR A 128 -26.95 5.78 -54.96
CA TYR A 128 -28.19 5.94 -54.19
C TYR A 128 -28.80 7.35 -54.30
N LEU A 129 -28.00 8.39 -54.53
CA LEU A 129 -28.51 9.75 -54.74
C LEU A 129 -28.96 10.00 -56.19
N SER A 130 -28.41 9.27 -57.15
CA SER A 130 -28.80 9.37 -58.57
C SER A 130 -30.17 8.76 -58.86
N SER A 131 -30.69 7.85 -58.03
CA SER A 131 -32.01 7.24 -58.20
C SER A 131 -33.15 8.12 -57.65
N CYS A 132 -32.87 9.00 -56.69
CA CYS A 132 -33.86 9.95 -56.15
C CYS A 132 -34.11 11.17 -57.04
N SER A 133 -33.20 11.50 -57.96
CA SER A 133 -33.35 12.68 -58.83
C SER A 133 -34.19 12.44 -60.08
N LYS A 134 -34.69 11.22 -60.32
CA LYS A 134 -35.50 10.86 -61.50
C LYS A 134 -36.99 10.65 -61.23
N SER A 135 -37.48 10.87 -60.01
CA SER A 135 -38.90 10.68 -59.67
C SER A 135 -39.71 11.97 -59.49
N SER A 136 -39.21 13.12 -59.97
CA SER A 136 -39.94 14.39 -59.92
C SER A 136 -40.06 15.03 -61.31
N ASP A 137 -40.66 14.29 -62.24
CA ASP A 137 -41.34 14.86 -63.40
C ASP A 137 -42.77 14.29 -63.39
N VAL A 138 -43.67 14.98 -62.66
CA VAL A 138 -45.11 14.84 -62.82
C VAL A 138 -45.49 15.90 -63.84
N GLY A 139 -45.60 15.49 -65.10
CA GLY A 139 -46.11 16.32 -66.19
C GLY A 139 -47.63 16.53 -66.09
N ASP A 140 -48.05 17.67 -66.61
CA ASP A 140 -49.42 18.24 -66.65
C ASP A 140 -50.53 17.30 -67.14
#